data_AF-A0A520BD21-F1
#
_entry.id   AF-A0A520BD21-F1
#
_cell.length_a   1.000
_cell.length_b   1.000
_cell.length_c   1.000
_cell.angle_alpha   90.00
_cell.angle_beta   90.00
_cell.angle_gamma   90.00
#
_symmetry.space_group_name_H-M   'P 1'
#
loop_
_entity.id
_entity.type
_entity.pdbx_description
1 polymer ?
#
loop_
_entity_poly.entity_id
_entity_poly.type
_entity_poly.pdbx_seq_one_letter_code
_entity_poly.pdbx_strand_id
1 'polypeptide(L)'
;LAARAFGIKVEKFYLFFDAWGFKLFSFKKGDVEYGVGWLPLGGYVKIAGMIDESMDTEQMAQPAQPWEFRSKPAWQRLIVMLGGIIVNIVVGVIIFWMLTFKYGQTYTVNGKLTDGISVGSIGKGIGLINGDRILAINGSKLIKFEDAISSKVLFDGAQLTILRGNQTLYISVPDTILNKLSKNDKENFIAPRYRMARVETVLEPDEKADKQSFFDLLTRYEEGNCTESEKLWLNQWYGLLGSKNVNNLSSIELEEMKDNVWLKLKDNAKPNKKQRTLKLIWIKTAIAASITIAFIISGIYVFSSHAESSFMNQNSGLNLISKTNTSSVPIVISLNDESKVTLQPKSNIIYPKVFAKSDRKVYLNGDAFFSITKNPKKPFYVYNDKLVVRVLGTSFFVKQTSDETAAEVAVRTGKVQVNENTCNDIITLPGAQIAKPVLLTPNQKGLFAAHKIKTTLVEKPIPLAVAYNEPSNISYNFKEERLREIFKTLSKAYGIEIKSDNEQILDYTFTGDVTNKGLYDQLSLICGSISGKYSISGTSILVSIKN
;
A
#
# COMPACT_ATOMS: atom_id res chain seq x y z
N LEU A 1 2.27 5.62 -35.74
CA LEU A 1 2.02 4.63 -36.83
C LEU A 1 0.85 5.06 -37.71
N ALA A 2 -0.35 5.29 -37.15
CA ALA A 2 -1.51 5.76 -37.90
C ALA A 2 -1.25 7.02 -38.77
N ALA A 3 -0.61 8.05 -38.21
CA ALA A 3 -0.26 9.26 -38.95
C ALA A 3 0.62 8.98 -40.19
N ARG A 4 1.63 8.13 -40.04
CA ARG A 4 2.52 7.72 -41.13
C ARG A 4 1.81 6.90 -42.20
N ALA A 5 0.81 6.09 -41.84
CA ALA A 5 0.02 5.31 -42.79
C ALA A 5 -0.80 6.20 -43.74
N PHE A 6 -1.18 7.41 -43.31
CA PHE A 6 -1.89 8.40 -44.13
C PHE A 6 -0.95 9.42 -44.80
N GLY A 7 0.37 9.17 -44.79
CA GLY A 7 1.37 10.07 -45.38
C GLY A 7 1.51 11.39 -44.64
N ILE A 8 1.16 11.44 -43.35
CA ILE A 8 1.32 12.62 -42.50
C ILE A 8 2.72 12.58 -41.89
N LYS A 9 3.43 13.71 -41.97
CA LYS A 9 4.78 13.82 -41.40
C LYS A 9 4.71 13.83 -39.88
N VAL A 10 5.54 12.98 -39.26
CA VAL A 10 5.72 12.90 -37.81
C VAL A 10 7.15 13.34 -37.51
N GLU A 11 7.32 14.31 -36.63
CA GLU A 11 8.63 14.89 -36.33
C GLU A 11 9.29 14.20 -35.13
N LYS A 12 8.52 13.96 -34.08
CA LYS A 12 8.99 13.33 -32.85
C LYS A 12 8.04 12.25 -32.35
N PHE A 13 8.61 11.19 -31.80
CA PHE A 13 7.92 10.19 -31.00
C PHE A 13 8.71 10.00 -29.71
N TYR A 14 8.16 10.49 -28.60
CA TYR A 14 8.84 10.47 -27.31
C TYR A 14 8.03 9.68 -26.29
N LEU A 15 8.70 8.73 -25.65
CA LEU A 15 8.22 8.13 -24.41
C LEU A 15 8.64 9.07 -23.28
N PHE A 16 7.71 9.62 -22.50
CA PHE A 16 7.97 10.67 -21.50
C PHE A 16 8.32 12.04 -22.10
N PHE A 17 7.94 13.12 -21.41
CA PHE A 17 8.16 14.49 -21.91
C PHE A 17 9.65 14.87 -21.83
N ASP A 18 10.18 15.44 -22.91
CA ASP A 18 11.50 16.08 -23.01
C ASP A 18 11.44 17.55 -22.55
N ALA A 19 10.77 17.79 -21.41
CA ALA A 19 10.55 19.13 -20.88
C ALA A 19 11.88 19.88 -20.69
N TRP A 20 11.89 21.17 -21.04
CA TRP A 20 13.09 22.04 -21.06
C TRP A 20 14.22 21.57 -21.99
N GLY A 21 13.92 20.73 -22.98
CA GLY A 21 14.89 20.24 -23.98
C GLY A 21 15.84 19.17 -23.44
N PHE A 22 15.65 18.72 -22.21
CA PHE A 22 16.44 17.63 -21.64
C PHE A 22 15.83 16.29 -22.06
N LYS A 23 16.66 15.36 -22.52
CA LYS A 23 16.24 14.02 -22.99
C LYS A 23 17.26 12.99 -22.52
N LEU A 24 16.76 11.85 -22.04
CA LEU A 24 17.62 10.77 -21.56
C LEU A 24 18.35 10.10 -22.72
N PHE A 25 17.61 9.84 -23.80
CA PHE A 25 18.16 9.22 -25.01
C PHE A 25 17.30 9.59 -26.22
N SER A 26 17.91 9.80 -27.38
CA SER A 26 17.18 9.95 -28.65
C SER A 26 17.99 9.44 -29.82
N PHE A 27 17.32 8.90 -30.83
CA PHE A 27 17.90 8.54 -32.11
C PHE A 27 16.94 8.93 -33.23
N LYS A 28 17.50 9.31 -34.39
CA LYS A 28 16.70 9.68 -35.56
C LYS A 28 16.61 8.48 -36.52
N LYS A 29 15.39 8.16 -36.95
CA LYS A 29 15.15 7.11 -37.96
C LYS A 29 14.22 7.65 -39.04
N GLY A 30 14.80 8.02 -40.18
CA GLY A 30 14.10 8.74 -41.24
C GLY A 30 13.77 10.17 -40.81
N ASP A 31 12.53 10.59 -41.02
CA ASP A 31 12.04 11.93 -40.64
C ASP A 31 11.59 12.05 -39.18
N VAL A 32 11.59 10.95 -38.42
CA VAL A 32 11.11 10.89 -37.04
C VAL A 32 12.28 10.79 -36.07
N GLU A 33 12.27 11.64 -35.05
CA GLU A 33 13.12 11.51 -33.87
C GLU A 33 12.42 10.64 -32.81
N TYR A 34 13.03 9.52 -32.46
CA TYR A 34 12.56 8.63 -31.40
C TYR A 34 13.36 8.92 -30.13
N GLY A 35 12.69 9.16 -29.01
CA GLY A 35 13.39 9.50 -27.77
C GLY A 35 12.67 9.06 -26.50
N VAL A 36 13.41 9.15 -25.39
CA VAL A 36 12.90 9.00 -24.04
C VAL A 36 13.15 10.31 -23.29
N GLY A 37 12.06 10.99 -22.92
CA GLY A 37 12.10 12.18 -22.08
C GLY A 37 12.45 11.80 -20.64
N TRP A 38 12.96 12.77 -19.88
CA TRP A 38 13.33 12.53 -18.48
C TRP A 38 12.14 12.58 -17.52
N LEU A 39 11.06 13.29 -17.91
CA LEU A 39 9.89 13.51 -17.06
C LEU A 39 8.86 12.40 -17.30
N PRO A 40 8.64 11.47 -16.35
CA PRO A 40 7.86 10.25 -16.55
C PRO A 40 6.33 10.47 -16.59
N LEU A 41 5.90 11.57 -17.19
CA LEU A 41 4.51 11.94 -17.42
C LEU A 41 4.21 11.68 -18.90
N GLY A 42 3.32 10.73 -19.18
CA GLY A 42 2.81 10.47 -20.53
C GLY A 42 3.86 10.19 -21.61
N GLY A 43 3.45 10.31 -22.86
CA GLY A 43 4.32 10.26 -24.03
C GLY A 43 3.59 10.97 -25.15
N TYR A 44 4.32 11.59 -26.06
CA TYR A 44 3.72 12.44 -27.08
C TYR A 44 4.28 12.14 -28.46
N VAL A 45 3.48 12.50 -29.46
CA VAL A 45 3.82 12.35 -30.87
C VAL A 45 3.63 13.69 -31.54
N LYS A 46 4.74 14.33 -31.92
CA LYS A 46 4.69 15.60 -32.63
C LYS A 46 4.34 15.36 -34.10
N ILE A 47 3.15 15.78 -34.51
CA ILE A 47 2.62 15.59 -35.87
C ILE A 47 2.57 16.94 -36.57
N ALA A 48 3.14 17.03 -37.78
CA ALA A 48 3.19 18.27 -38.54
C ALA A 48 1.77 18.78 -38.87
N GLY A 49 1.51 20.06 -38.60
CA GLY A 49 0.24 20.73 -38.90
C GLY A 49 -0.91 20.45 -37.92
N MET A 50 -0.65 19.81 -36.78
CA MET A 50 -1.56 19.70 -35.63
C MET A 50 -1.08 20.66 -34.53
N ILE A 51 -2.01 21.31 -33.82
CA ILE A 51 -1.67 22.13 -32.64
C ILE A 51 -1.24 21.15 -31.55
N ASP A 52 0.05 21.14 -31.24
CA ASP A 52 0.63 20.34 -30.15
C ASP A 52 0.67 21.16 -28.86
N GLU A 53 0.86 20.48 -27.74
CA GLU A 53 0.98 21.06 -26.40
C GLU A 53 2.21 22.00 -26.28
N SER A 54 3.20 21.85 -27.16
CA SER A 54 4.21 22.88 -27.43
C SER A 54 3.65 23.89 -28.43
N MET A 55 3.39 25.13 -27.98
CA MET A 55 2.78 26.24 -28.73
C MET A 55 3.58 26.73 -29.96
N ASP A 56 3.93 25.86 -30.90
CA ASP A 56 4.62 26.19 -32.16
C ASP A 56 3.61 26.80 -33.15
N THR A 57 3.31 28.07 -32.92
CA THR A 57 2.37 28.86 -33.74
C THR A 57 2.98 29.33 -35.07
N GLU A 58 4.29 29.21 -35.24
CA GLU A 58 5.03 29.68 -36.44
C GLU A 58 4.67 28.88 -37.71
N GLN A 59 4.41 27.58 -37.59
CA GLN A 59 3.99 26.72 -38.73
C GLN A 59 2.52 26.93 -39.14
N MET A 60 1.75 27.72 -38.40
CA MET A 60 0.34 28.02 -38.74
C MET A 60 0.19 29.24 -39.64
N ALA A 61 1.24 30.06 -39.80
CA ALA A 61 1.22 31.24 -40.67
C ALA A 61 1.37 30.89 -42.16
N GLN A 62 1.78 29.66 -42.49
CA GLN A 62 1.98 29.21 -43.87
C GLN A 62 0.76 28.42 -44.41
N PRO A 63 0.53 28.45 -45.75
CA PRO A 63 -0.55 27.68 -46.37
C PRO A 63 -0.37 26.17 -46.14
N ALA A 64 -1.49 25.48 -45.91
CA ALA A 64 -1.53 24.07 -45.55
C ALA A 64 -0.89 23.17 -46.61
N GLN A 65 0.14 22.42 -46.24
CA GLN A 65 0.83 21.50 -47.17
C GLN A 65 0.16 20.11 -47.24
N PRO A 66 0.29 19.36 -48.36
CA PRO A 66 -0.35 18.05 -48.54
C PRO A 66 0.06 16.93 -47.56
N TRP A 67 1.21 17.08 -46.91
CA TRP A 67 1.77 16.15 -45.91
C TRP A 67 1.47 16.55 -44.46
N GLU A 68 0.74 17.66 -44.25
CA GLU A 68 0.29 18.10 -42.93
C GLU A 68 -0.99 17.41 -42.51
N PHE A 69 -1.19 17.30 -41.19
CA PHE A 69 -2.41 16.77 -40.61
C PHE A 69 -3.66 17.53 -41.07
N ARG A 70 -3.58 18.87 -41.13
CA ARG A 70 -4.72 19.76 -41.47
C ARG A 70 -5.24 19.62 -42.90
N SER A 71 -4.44 19.11 -43.83
CA SER A 71 -4.85 18.93 -45.24
C SER A 71 -5.54 17.59 -45.50
N LYS A 72 -5.62 16.69 -44.52
CA LYS A 72 -6.24 15.37 -44.66
C LYS A 72 -7.76 15.38 -44.38
N PRO A 73 -8.54 14.50 -45.03
CA PRO A 73 -9.96 14.30 -44.74
C PRO A 73 -10.23 14.06 -43.24
N ALA A 74 -11.38 14.52 -42.76
CA ALA A 74 -11.72 14.49 -41.34
C ALA A 74 -11.67 13.08 -40.72
N TRP A 75 -12.06 12.04 -41.47
CA TRP A 75 -12.03 10.66 -40.98
C TRP A 75 -10.61 10.10 -40.78
N GLN A 76 -9.64 10.52 -41.60
CA GLN A 76 -8.23 10.16 -41.42
C GLN A 76 -7.65 10.85 -40.18
N ARG A 77 -8.01 12.13 -39.98
CA ARG A 77 -7.65 12.89 -38.77
C ARG A 77 -8.23 12.24 -37.51
N LEU A 78 -9.48 11.79 -37.55
CA LEU A 78 -10.14 11.09 -36.45
C LEU A 78 -9.37 9.82 -36.02
N ILE A 79 -8.98 8.96 -36.97
CA ILE A 79 -8.22 7.73 -36.67
C ILE A 79 -6.88 8.05 -36.00
N VAL A 80 -6.20 9.11 -36.45
CA VAL A 80 -4.91 9.53 -35.90
C VAL A 80 -5.07 10.07 -34.47
N MET A 81 -6.12 10.86 -34.19
CA MET A 81 -6.43 11.33 -32.83
C MET A 81 -6.83 10.19 -31.89
N LEU A 82 -7.67 9.26 -32.36
CA LEU A 82 -8.07 8.09 -31.59
C LEU A 82 -6.89 7.16 -31.26
N GLY A 83 -5.85 7.17 -32.09
CA GLY A 83 -4.65 6.34 -31.89
C GLY A 83 -4.02 6.54 -30.50
N GLY A 84 -3.96 7.78 -29.99
CA GLY A 84 -3.42 8.05 -28.64
C GLY A 84 -4.30 7.44 -27.54
N ILE A 85 -5.62 7.62 -27.64
CA ILE A 85 -6.58 7.15 -26.65
C ILE A 85 -6.62 5.62 -26.60
N ILE A 86 -6.65 4.97 -27.77
CA ILE A 86 -6.68 3.50 -27.88
C ILE A 86 -5.43 2.89 -27.23
N VAL A 87 -4.26 3.49 -27.43
CA VAL A 87 -3.02 2.98 -26.83
C VAL A 87 -3.06 3.07 -25.30
N ASN A 88 -3.62 4.14 -24.73
CA ASN A 88 -3.79 4.25 -23.28
C ASN A 88 -4.70 3.14 -22.71
N ILE A 89 -5.79 2.82 -23.41
CA ILE A 89 -6.68 1.71 -23.03
C ILE A 89 -5.94 0.37 -23.10
N VAL A 90 -5.21 0.11 -24.19
CA VAL A 90 -4.45 -1.13 -24.37
C VAL A 90 -3.37 -1.27 -23.30
N VAL A 91 -2.64 -0.19 -22.99
CA VAL A 91 -1.65 -0.18 -21.89
C VAL A 91 -2.32 -0.48 -20.55
N GLY A 92 -3.49 0.12 -20.28
CA GLY A 92 -4.28 -0.18 -19.09
C GLY A 92 -4.63 -1.68 -18.98
N VAL A 93 -5.14 -2.28 -20.07
CA VAL A 93 -5.45 -3.72 -20.10
C VAL A 93 -4.20 -4.57 -19.85
N ILE A 94 -3.06 -4.23 -20.44
CA ILE A 94 -1.80 -4.96 -20.23
C ILE A 94 -1.35 -4.86 -18.76
N ILE A 95 -1.45 -3.68 -18.13
CA ILE A 95 -1.12 -3.49 -16.72
C ILE A 95 -2.04 -4.37 -15.85
N PHE A 96 -3.35 -4.32 -16.06
CA PHE A 96 -4.29 -5.18 -15.32
C PHE A 96 -4.03 -6.67 -15.55
N TRP A 97 -3.65 -7.06 -16.76
CA TRP A 97 -3.31 -8.44 -17.09
C TRP A 97 -2.03 -8.89 -16.37
N MET A 98 -0.99 -8.06 -16.31
CA MET A 98 0.22 -8.33 -15.54
C MET A 98 -0.03 -8.38 -14.03
N LEU A 99 -0.84 -7.45 -13.50
CA LEU A 99 -1.26 -7.47 -12.11
C LEU A 99 -2.02 -8.76 -11.78
N THR A 100 -2.90 -9.20 -12.68
CA THR A 100 -3.62 -10.48 -12.55
C THR A 100 -2.65 -11.67 -12.58
N PHE A 101 -1.61 -11.66 -13.41
CA PHE A 101 -0.61 -12.74 -13.39
C PHE A 101 0.23 -12.78 -12.11
N LYS A 102 0.51 -11.62 -11.49
CA LYS A 102 1.38 -11.53 -10.30
C LYS A 102 0.61 -11.67 -8.99
N TYR A 103 -0.59 -11.11 -8.91
CA TYR A 103 -1.42 -11.02 -7.71
C TYR A 103 -2.73 -11.79 -7.82
N GLY A 104 -3.04 -12.36 -8.97
CA GLY A 104 -4.23 -13.20 -9.13
C GLY A 104 -4.14 -14.43 -8.24
N GLN A 105 -5.24 -14.74 -7.55
CA GLN A 105 -5.33 -15.95 -6.75
C GLN A 105 -5.57 -17.15 -7.67
N THR A 106 -4.61 -18.06 -7.73
CA THR A 106 -4.84 -19.39 -8.29
C THR A 106 -5.70 -20.17 -7.30
N TYR A 107 -6.86 -20.65 -7.74
CA TYR A 107 -7.74 -21.50 -6.94
C TYR A 107 -7.99 -22.81 -7.67
N THR A 108 -8.22 -23.86 -6.90
CA THR A 108 -8.46 -25.19 -7.43
C THR A 108 -9.96 -25.37 -7.64
N VAL A 109 -10.37 -25.55 -8.90
CA VAL A 109 -11.77 -25.84 -9.22
C VAL A 109 -12.10 -27.22 -8.68
N ASN A 110 -13.02 -27.28 -7.71
CA ASN A 110 -13.37 -28.50 -6.99
C ASN A 110 -13.90 -29.61 -7.93
N GLY A 111 -14.64 -29.25 -8.98
CA GLY A 111 -15.11 -30.20 -10.00
C GLY A 111 -14.01 -30.90 -10.81
N LYS A 112 -12.77 -30.39 -10.80
CA LYS A 112 -11.63 -31.04 -11.46
C LYS A 112 -10.93 -32.08 -10.58
N LEU A 113 -11.29 -32.18 -9.29
CA LEU A 113 -10.74 -33.16 -8.36
C LEU A 113 -11.44 -34.52 -8.54
N THR A 114 -11.17 -35.20 -9.65
CA THR A 114 -11.76 -36.51 -9.96
C THR A 114 -11.35 -37.59 -8.96
N ASP A 115 -10.17 -37.50 -8.36
CA ASP A 115 -9.69 -38.48 -7.39
C ASP A 115 -10.07 -38.16 -5.93
N GLY A 116 -10.90 -37.13 -5.74
CA GLY A 116 -11.39 -36.70 -4.43
C GLY A 116 -10.32 -36.00 -3.58
N ILE A 117 -10.51 -36.06 -2.27
CA ILE A 117 -9.65 -35.41 -1.28
C ILE A 117 -8.68 -36.41 -0.62
N SER A 118 -7.52 -35.93 -0.21
CA SER A 118 -6.66 -36.59 0.77
C SER A 118 -7.04 -36.06 2.15
N VAL A 119 -7.19 -36.96 3.11
CA VAL A 119 -7.67 -36.64 4.45
C VAL A 119 -6.54 -36.84 5.44
N GLY A 120 -6.20 -35.77 6.16
CA GLY A 120 -5.21 -35.82 7.24
C GLY A 120 -5.79 -36.41 8.53
N SER A 121 -4.99 -36.46 9.59
CA SER A 121 -5.38 -37.05 10.87
C SER A 121 -6.64 -36.43 11.48
N ILE A 122 -6.83 -35.10 11.32
CA ILE A 122 -7.99 -34.37 11.87
C ILE A 122 -9.24 -34.67 11.05
N GLY A 123 -9.13 -34.69 9.72
CA GLY A 123 -10.24 -35.05 8.84
C GLY A 123 -10.72 -36.49 9.07
N LYS A 124 -9.80 -37.44 9.33
CA LYS A 124 -10.16 -38.82 9.68
C LYS A 124 -10.95 -38.88 10.99
N GLY A 125 -10.61 -38.02 11.95
CA GLY A 125 -11.31 -37.92 13.24
C GLY A 125 -12.79 -37.53 13.13
N ILE A 126 -13.21 -36.91 12.02
CA ILE A 126 -14.62 -36.60 11.73
C ILE A 126 -15.27 -37.55 10.72
N GLY A 127 -14.61 -38.65 10.41
CA GLY A 127 -15.15 -39.69 9.52
C GLY A 127 -14.96 -39.42 8.03
N LEU A 128 -14.12 -38.46 7.62
CA LEU A 128 -13.69 -38.32 6.22
C LEU A 128 -12.68 -39.41 5.87
N ILE A 129 -12.74 -39.90 4.63
CA ILE A 129 -11.85 -40.94 4.11
C ILE A 129 -11.19 -40.46 2.81
N ASN A 130 -9.96 -40.91 2.58
CA ASN A 130 -9.23 -40.67 1.34
C ASN A 130 -10.06 -41.08 0.11
N GLY A 131 -10.29 -40.14 -0.81
CA GLY A 131 -11.12 -40.34 -2.01
C GLY A 131 -12.55 -39.82 -1.91
N ASP A 132 -12.98 -39.32 -0.75
CA ASP A 132 -14.25 -38.61 -0.63
C ASP A 132 -14.25 -37.36 -1.53
N ARG A 133 -15.39 -37.04 -2.16
CA ARG A 133 -15.55 -35.81 -2.95
C ARG A 133 -16.53 -34.87 -2.27
N ILE A 134 -16.07 -33.67 -1.91
CA ILE A 134 -16.95 -32.66 -1.29
C ILE A 134 -17.74 -31.98 -2.40
N LEU A 135 -19.07 -32.07 -2.37
CA LEU A 135 -19.96 -31.49 -3.39
C LEU A 135 -20.52 -30.13 -2.96
N ALA A 136 -20.86 -29.99 -1.67
CA ALA A 136 -21.49 -28.80 -1.13
C ALA A 136 -21.12 -28.58 0.34
N ILE A 137 -21.27 -27.34 0.78
CA ILE A 137 -21.06 -26.88 2.14
C ILE A 137 -22.33 -26.15 2.57
N ASN A 138 -22.99 -26.62 3.63
CA ASN A 138 -24.28 -26.07 4.11
C ASN A 138 -25.32 -25.95 2.99
N GLY A 139 -25.39 -26.95 2.10
CA GLY A 139 -26.30 -26.96 0.94
C GLY A 139 -25.86 -26.10 -0.26
N SER A 140 -24.79 -25.30 -0.14
CA SER A 140 -24.24 -24.50 -1.26
C SER A 140 -23.17 -25.27 -2.02
N LYS A 141 -23.28 -25.34 -3.36
CA LYS A 141 -22.34 -26.08 -4.21
C LYS A 141 -20.92 -25.52 -4.09
N LEU A 142 -19.95 -26.42 -3.86
CA LEU A 142 -18.55 -26.06 -3.72
C LEU A 142 -17.88 -25.89 -5.09
N ILE A 143 -17.48 -24.65 -5.41
CA ILE A 143 -16.81 -24.30 -6.68
C ILE A 143 -15.29 -24.28 -6.51
N LYS A 144 -14.79 -23.64 -5.45
CA LYS A 144 -13.35 -23.57 -5.13
C LYS A 144 -13.05 -24.53 -3.99
N PHE A 145 -12.01 -25.35 -4.13
CA PHE A 145 -11.62 -26.29 -3.08
C PHE A 145 -11.22 -25.56 -1.79
N GLU A 146 -10.57 -24.41 -1.93
CA GLU A 146 -10.08 -23.58 -0.83
C GLU A 146 -11.21 -23.10 0.09
N ASP A 147 -12.45 -23.02 -0.42
CA ASP A 147 -13.62 -22.65 0.39
C ASP A 147 -13.95 -23.73 1.43
N ALA A 148 -13.64 -25.01 1.17
CA ALA A 148 -13.85 -26.12 2.11
C ALA A 148 -12.89 -26.12 3.30
N ILE A 149 -11.77 -25.41 3.19
CA ILE A 149 -10.80 -25.19 4.26
C ILE A 149 -10.78 -23.73 4.73
N SER A 150 -11.81 -22.96 4.35
CA SER A 150 -11.94 -21.56 4.75
C SER A 150 -12.31 -21.43 6.22
N SER A 151 -11.96 -20.29 6.82
CA SER A 151 -12.31 -19.97 8.20
C SER A 151 -13.80 -20.13 8.47
N LYS A 152 -14.66 -19.71 7.53
CA LYS A 152 -16.12 -19.82 7.66
C LYS A 152 -16.59 -21.26 7.90
N VAL A 153 -15.97 -22.24 7.23
CA VAL A 153 -16.32 -23.67 7.35
C VAL A 153 -15.80 -24.27 8.65
N LEU A 154 -14.66 -23.76 9.12
CA LEU A 154 -13.99 -24.23 10.34
C LEU A 154 -14.52 -23.55 11.62
N PHE A 155 -15.17 -22.39 11.54
CA PHE A 155 -15.75 -21.64 12.67
C PHE A 155 -17.23 -21.97 12.94
N ASP A 156 -18.08 -22.02 11.91
CA ASP A 156 -19.54 -21.98 12.08
C ASP A 156 -20.20 -23.37 12.15
N GLY A 157 -19.43 -24.43 12.40
CA GLY A 157 -19.99 -25.79 12.49
C GLY A 157 -20.62 -26.25 11.16
N ALA A 158 -19.85 -26.33 10.08
CA ALA A 158 -20.38 -26.57 8.75
C ALA A 158 -20.75 -28.04 8.49
N GLN A 159 -21.81 -28.27 7.70
CA GLN A 159 -22.17 -29.57 7.15
C GLN A 159 -21.57 -29.73 5.75
N LEU A 160 -20.69 -30.72 5.60
CA LEU A 160 -20.12 -31.11 4.32
C LEU A 160 -21.00 -32.19 3.67
N THR A 161 -21.46 -31.95 2.45
CA THR A 161 -22.07 -32.98 1.61
C THR A 161 -20.97 -33.65 0.80
N ILE A 162 -20.68 -34.92 1.10
CA ILE A 162 -19.64 -35.69 0.43
C ILE A 162 -20.24 -36.81 -0.42
N LEU A 163 -19.53 -37.17 -1.49
CA LEU A 163 -19.79 -38.36 -2.29
C LEU A 163 -18.70 -39.38 -1.97
N ARG A 164 -19.10 -40.52 -1.42
CA ARG A 164 -18.24 -41.68 -1.14
C ARG A 164 -18.69 -42.84 -2.02
N GLY A 165 -17.89 -43.17 -3.03
CA GLY A 165 -18.31 -44.10 -4.08
C GLY A 165 -19.51 -43.55 -4.85
N ASN A 166 -20.69 -44.17 -4.69
CA ASN A 166 -21.95 -43.74 -5.32
C ASN A 166 -23.01 -43.26 -4.30
N GLN A 167 -22.62 -43.07 -3.03
CA GLN A 167 -23.52 -42.65 -1.96
C GLN A 167 -23.17 -41.23 -1.49
N THR A 168 -24.21 -40.42 -1.27
CA THR A 168 -24.07 -39.06 -0.72
C THR A 168 -24.22 -39.11 0.79
N LEU A 169 -23.23 -38.64 1.52
CA LEU A 169 -23.20 -38.61 2.98
C LEU A 169 -23.06 -37.17 3.49
N TYR A 170 -23.55 -36.93 4.69
CA TYR A 170 -23.47 -35.62 5.35
C TYR A 170 -22.57 -35.74 6.57
N ILE A 171 -21.47 -35.00 6.59
CA ILE A 171 -20.53 -34.95 7.71
C ILE A 171 -20.59 -33.58 8.34
N SER A 172 -20.87 -33.55 9.64
CA SER A 172 -20.81 -32.31 10.42
C SER A 172 -19.36 -32.06 10.85
N VAL A 173 -18.88 -30.85 10.66
CA VAL A 173 -17.56 -30.36 11.08
C VAL A 173 -17.75 -29.64 12.41
N PRO A 174 -17.30 -30.20 13.55
CA PRO A 174 -17.34 -29.50 14.83
C PRO A 174 -16.61 -28.15 14.80
N ASP A 175 -17.20 -27.17 15.47
CA ASP A 175 -16.67 -25.83 15.79
C ASP A 175 -15.34 -25.87 16.57
N THR A 176 -15.03 -26.98 17.24
CA THR A 176 -13.76 -27.19 17.97
C THR A 176 -12.57 -27.60 17.09
N ILE A 177 -12.77 -27.87 15.79
CA ILE A 177 -11.72 -28.35 14.88
C ILE A 177 -10.59 -27.34 14.71
N LEU A 178 -10.90 -26.04 14.71
CA LEU A 178 -9.87 -25.01 14.54
C LEU A 178 -8.84 -25.02 15.67
N ASN A 179 -9.25 -25.34 16.90
CA ASN A 179 -8.34 -25.44 18.05
C ASN A 179 -7.31 -26.57 17.89
N LYS A 180 -7.64 -27.60 17.09
CA LYS A 180 -6.73 -28.70 16.73
C LYS A 180 -5.85 -28.36 15.53
N LEU A 181 -6.22 -27.35 14.74
CA LEU A 181 -5.45 -26.80 13.63
C LEU A 181 -4.54 -25.66 14.14
N SER A 182 -3.51 -26.01 14.92
CA SER A 182 -2.47 -25.05 15.32
C SER A 182 -1.66 -24.55 14.11
N LYS A 183 -0.96 -23.42 14.25
CA LYS A 183 -0.33 -22.65 13.17
C LYS A 183 0.53 -23.54 12.25
N ASN A 184 0.07 -23.60 10.99
CA ASN A 184 0.69 -24.11 9.75
C ASN A 184 0.30 -25.51 9.22
N ASP A 185 -0.67 -26.20 9.80
CA ASP A 185 -1.02 -27.56 9.33
C ASP A 185 -2.44 -27.70 8.73
N LYS A 186 -2.81 -26.84 7.76
CA LYS A 186 -4.10 -27.01 7.04
C LYS A 186 -4.17 -28.33 6.26
N GLU A 187 -3.03 -28.88 5.88
CA GLU A 187 -2.91 -30.18 5.20
C GLU A 187 -3.31 -31.37 6.11
N ASN A 188 -3.35 -31.19 7.43
CA ASN A 188 -3.81 -32.20 8.38
C ASN A 188 -5.34 -32.34 8.45
N PHE A 189 -6.09 -31.43 7.81
CA PHE A 189 -7.54 -31.56 7.67
C PHE A 189 -7.91 -32.25 6.36
N ILE A 190 -7.86 -31.53 5.23
CA ILE A 190 -8.11 -32.05 3.88
C ILE A 190 -7.21 -31.33 2.87
N ALA A 191 -6.78 -32.07 1.86
CA ALA A 191 -5.96 -31.57 0.75
C ALA A 191 -6.46 -32.13 -0.59
N PRO A 192 -6.22 -31.46 -1.73
CA PRO A 192 -6.56 -32.02 -3.03
C PRO A 192 -5.72 -33.28 -3.30
N ARG A 193 -6.36 -34.37 -3.73
CA ARG A 193 -5.64 -35.60 -4.08
C ARG A 193 -5.19 -35.54 -5.54
N TYR A 194 -3.89 -35.58 -5.76
CA TYR A 194 -3.32 -35.72 -7.09
C TYR A 194 -2.84 -37.15 -7.32
N ARG A 195 -3.28 -37.78 -8.41
CA ARG A 195 -2.72 -39.05 -8.86
C ARG A 195 -1.33 -38.77 -9.41
N MET A 196 -0.28 -39.27 -8.75
CA MET A 196 1.04 -39.28 -9.38
C MET A 196 0.98 -40.16 -10.62
N ALA A 197 1.60 -39.70 -11.71
CA ALA A 197 1.77 -40.51 -12.89
C ALA A 197 2.47 -41.82 -12.52
N ARG A 198 2.08 -42.93 -13.14
CA ARG A 198 2.79 -44.20 -13.01
C ARG A 198 4.24 -43.94 -13.39
N VAL A 199 5.19 -44.38 -12.55
CA VAL A 199 6.61 -44.31 -12.90
C VAL A 199 6.79 -45.24 -14.11
N GLU A 200 6.89 -44.63 -15.29
CA GLU A 200 6.93 -45.34 -16.57
C GLU A 200 8.32 -45.92 -16.81
N THR A 201 9.36 -45.22 -16.36
CA THR A 201 10.75 -45.68 -16.34
C THR A 201 11.49 -45.07 -15.15
N VAL A 202 12.27 -45.90 -14.45
CA VAL A 202 13.32 -45.42 -13.54
C VAL A 202 14.54 -45.22 -14.41
N LEU A 203 14.98 -43.97 -14.59
CA LEU A 203 16.23 -43.69 -15.30
C LEU A 203 17.37 -44.32 -14.51
N GLU A 204 18.11 -45.23 -15.15
CA GLU A 204 19.40 -45.64 -14.63
C GLU A 204 20.28 -44.38 -14.50
N PRO A 205 21.02 -44.23 -13.39
CA PRO A 205 21.79 -43.03 -13.12
C PRO A 205 22.80 -42.77 -14.23
N ASP A 206 22.79 -41.54 -14.73
CA ASP A 206 23.71 -40.99 -15.74
C ASP A 206 25.16 -41.41 -15.40
N GLU A 207 25.80 -42.12 -16.33
CA GLU A 207 27.08 -42.85 -16.18
C GLU A 207 28.31 -41.96 -15.95
N LYS A 208 28.12 -40.69 -15.53
CA LYS A 208 29.18 -39.68 -15.39
C LYS A 208 29.14 -38.86 -14.10
N ALA A 209 28.57 -39.41 -13.04
CA ALA A 209 28.81 -38.92 -11.69
C ALA A 209 28.94 -40.09 -10.70
N ASP A 210 30.19 -40.50 -10.46
CA ASP A 210 30.69 -41.17 -9.25
C ASP A 210 29.95 -42.42 -8.72
N LYS A 211 29.48 -43.33 -9.59
CA LYS A 211 29.11 -44.69 -9.17
C LYS A 211 30.21 -45.72 -9.37
N GLN A 212 31.06 -45.56 -10.39
CA GLN A 212 32.18 -46.49 -10.62
C GLN A 212 33.23 -46.42 -9.50
N SER A 213 33.48 -45.27 -8.88
CA SER A 213 34.50 -45.15 -7.83
C SER A 213 34.11 -45.80 -6.50
N PHE A 214 32.80 -45.84 -6.15
CA PHE A 214 32.34 -46.41 -4.88
C PHE A 214 32.28 -47.94 -4.89
N PHE A 215 31.73 -48.54 -5.97
CA PHE A 215 31.71 -49.99 -6.09
C PHE A 215 33.12 -50.55 -6.28
N ASP A 216 33.98 -49.87 -7.03
CA ASP A 216 35.40 -50.24 -7.19
C ASP A 216 36.19 -50.15 -5.87
N LEU A 217 35.84 -49.19 -5.00
CA LEU A 217 36.40 -49.09 -3.64
C LEU A 217 35.86 -50.18 -2.69
N LEU A 218 34.63 -50.65 -2.87
CA LEU A 218 34.09 -51.83 -2.16
C LEU A 218 34.74 -53.13 -2.64
N THR A 219 34.92 -53.30 -3.96
CA THR A 219 35.62 -54.47 -4.52
C THR A 219 37.07 -54.54 -4.06
N ARG A 220 37.81 -53.41 -4.10
CA ARG A 220 39.17 -53.34 -3.54
C ARG A 220 39.22 -53.56 -2.02
N TYR A 221 38.15 -53.25 -1.29
CA TYR A 221 38.05 -53.52 0.14
C TYR A 221 37.84 -55.01 0.42
N GLU A 222 36.98 -55.68 -0.35
CA GLU A 222 36.77 -57.14 -0.28
C GLU A 222 38.01 -57.93 -0.69
N GLU A 223 38.78 -57.42 -1.66
CA GLU A 223 40.05 -58.01 -2.13
C GLU A 223 41.27 -57.63 -1.26
N GLY A 224 41.10 -56.77 -0.24
CA GLY A 224 42.17 -56.38 0.70
C GLY A 224 43.16 -55.33 0.20
N ASN A 225 42.92 -54.72 -0.97
CA ASN A 225 43.81 -53.79 -1.67
C ASN A 225 43.51 -52.29 -1.43
N CYS A 226 42.77 -51.95 -0.37
CA CYS A 226 42.47 -50.55 -0.03
C CYS A 226 43.58 -49.86 0.76
N THR A 227 43.83 -48.59 0.44
CA THR A 227 44.71 -47.70 1.21
C THR A 227 44.10 -47.35 2.58
N GLU A 228 44.94 -47.00 3.56
CA GLU A 228 44.49 -46.60 4.92
C GLU A 228 43.49 -45.43 4.89
N SER A 229 43.70 -44.46 4.00
CA SER A 229 42.78 -43.34 3.78
C SER A 229 41.42 -43.78 3.23
N GLU A 230 41.38 -44.77 2.32
CA GLU A 230 40.14 -45.30 1.77
C GLU A 230 39.37 -46.13 2.82
N LYS A 231 40.08 -46.90 3.66
CA LYS A 231 39.47 -47.63 4.79
C LYS A 231 38.88 -46.67 5.82
N LEU A 232 39.59 -45.57 6.13
CA LEU A 232 39.12 -44.57 7.10
C LEU A 232 37.84 -43.89 6.60
N TRP A 233 37.80 -43.58 5.30
CA TRP A 233 36.61 -43.01 4.65
C TRP A 233 35.44 -43.99 4.66
N LEU A 234 35.67 -45.28 4.36
CA LEU A 234 34.64 -46.31 4.41
C LEU A 234 34.08 -46.51 5.82
N ASN A 235 34.95 -46.54 6.84
CA ASN A 235 34.56 -46.64 8.25
C ASN A 235 33.78 -45.41 8.73
N GLN A 236 34.16 -44.22 8.28
CA GLN A 236 33.45 -42.98 8.58
C GLN A 236 32.06 -42.98 7.92
N TRP A 237 31.95 -43.47 6.68
CA TRP A 237 30.67 -43.66 5.99
C TRP A 237 29.78 -44.71 6.68
N TYR A 238 30.36 -45.85 7.08
CA TYR A 238 29.65 -46.88 7.87
C TYR A 238 29.17 -46.34 9.22
N GLY A 239 29.96 -45.48 9.87
CA GLY A 239 29.60 -44.81 11.12
C GLY A 239 28.48 -43.77 10.98
N LEU A 240 28.34 -43.13 9.81
CA LEU A 240 27.26 -42.19 9.51
C LEU A 240 25.90 -42.87 9.30
N LEU A 241 25.89 -44.18 9.02
CA LEU A 241 24.65 -44.96 8.92
C LEU A 241 23.98 -45.24 10.28
N GLY A 242 24.58 -44.76 11.38
CA GLY A 242 23.97 -44.74 12.70
C GLY A 242 24.00 -46.10 13.40
N SER A 243 24.70 -46.16 14.53
CA SER A 243 24.75 -47.33 15.40
C SER A 243 23.38 -47.62 16.02
N LYS A 244 22.60 -48.50 15.38
CA LYS A 244 21.65 -49.37 16.08
C LYS A 244 21.86 -50.77 15.53
N ASN A 245 22.12 -51.73 16.42
CA ASN A 245 22.26 -53.15 16.09
C ASN A 245 21.10 -53.60 15.20
N VAL A 246 21.37 -53.76 13.90
CA VAL A 246 20.40 -54.18 12.87
C VAL A 246 20.05 -55.67 12.99
N ASN A 247 20.77 -56.40 13.85
CA ASN A 247 20.67 -57.84 13.96
C ASN A 247 19.42 -58.33 14.71
N ASN A 248 18.49 -57.45 15.13
CA ASN A 248 17.32 -57.88 15.90
C ASN A 248 16.05 -57.01 15.68
N LEU A 249 15.80 -56.57 14.44
CA LEU A 249 14.59 -55.83 14.09
C LEU A 249 13.54 -56.74 13.47
N SER A 250 12.29 -56.59 13.91
CA SER A 250 11.12 -57.26 13.34
C SER A 250 10.83 -56.75 11.92
N SER A 251 10.21 -57.58 11.06
CA SER A 251 9.86 -57.23 9.68
C SER A 251 9.00 -55.95 9.57
N ILE A 252 8.25 -55.63 10.63
CA ILE A 252 7.37 -54.45 10.71
C ILE A 252 8.19 -53.18 10.97
N GLU A 253 9.21 -53.24 11.83
CA GLU A 253 10.08 -52.09 12.13
C GLU A 253 10.98 -51.75 10.93
N LEU A 254 11.33 -52.76 10.13
CA LEU A 254 12.04 -52.59 8.87
C LEU A 254 11.19 -51.87 7.81
N GLU A 255 9.89 -52.15 7.72
CA GLU A 255 8.99 -51.42 6.82
C GLU A 255 8.81 -49.96 7.24
N GLU A 256 8.63 -49.69 8.53
CA GLU A 256 8.50 -48.30 9.04
C GLU A 256 9.79 -47.48 8.86
N MET A 257 10.96 -48.11 9.02
CA MET A 257 12.24 -47.46 8.73
C MET A 257 12.41 -47.18 7.23
N LYS A 258 12.00 -48.14 6.38
CA LYS A 258 12.06 -47.99 4.92
C LYS A 258 11.20 -46.83 4.44
N ASP A 259 9.98 -46.69 4.98
CA ASP A 259 9.07 -45.60 4.63
C ASP A 259 9.58 -44.23 5.11
N ASN A 260 10.17 -44.16 6.31
CA ASN A 260 10.75 -42.93 6.84
C ASN A 260 12.01 -42.47 6.09
N VAL A 261 12.85 -43.41 5.63
CA VAL A 261 14.00 -43.11 4.76
C VAL A 261 13.54 -42.64 3.38
N TRP A 262 12.48 -43.26 2.84
CA TRP A 262 11.92 -42.89 1.54
C TRP A 262 11.29 -41.50 1.52
N LEU A 263 10.69 -41.08 2.64
CA LEU A 263 10.18 -39.72 2.82
C LEU A 263 11.30 -38.66 2.83
N LYS A 264 12.45 -38.95 3.47
CA LYS A 264 13.60 -38.03 3.52
C LYS A 264 14.36 -37.92 2.19
N LEU A 265 14.32 -38.95 1.35
CA LEU A 265 14.94 -38.92 0.01
C LEU A 265 14.11 -38.14 -1.02
N LYS A 266 12.80 -38.04 -0.84
CA LYS A 266 11.89 -37.27 -1.70
C LYS A 266 12.13 -35.76 -1.64
N ASP A 267 12.57 -35.25 -0.49
CA ASP A 267 12.71 -33.81 -0.25
C ASP A 267 14.02 -33.23 -0.82
N ASN A 268 15.04 -34.07 -1.04
CA ASN A 268 16.36 -33.66 -1.51
C ASN A 268 16.57 -33.82 -3.04
N ALA A 269 15.61 -34.36 -3.78
CA ALA A 269 15.74 -34.59 -5.22
C ALA A 269 15.15 -33.44 -6.06
N LYS A 270 15.83 -32.29 -6.14
CA LYS A 270 15.57 -31.30 -7.21
C LYS A 270 16.34 -31.69 -8.47
N PRO A 271 15.68 -31.85 -9.64
CA PRO A 271 16.37 -32.19 -10.87
C PRO A 271 17.17 -30.99 -11.40
N ASN A 272 18.46 -31.20 -11.60
CA ASN A 272 19.36 -30.26 -12.25
C ASN A 272 19.10 -30.29 -13.77
N LYS A 273 18.50 -29.22 -14.33
CA LYS A 273 18.19 -29.16 -15.77
C LYS A 273 19.46 -28.89 -16.58
N LYS A 274 19.81 -29.83 -17.47
CA LYS A 274 20.88 -29.70 -18.47
C LYS A 274 20.67 -28.43 -19.33
N GLN A 275 21.67 -27.55 -19.34
CA GLN A 275 21.69 -26.33 -20.15
C GLN A 275 21.87 -26.67 -21.64
N ARG A 276 20.81 -26.49 -22.44
CA ARG A 276 20.94 -26.43 -23.90
C ARG A 276 21.25 -25.00 -24.34
N THR A 277 22.10 -24.91 -25.35
CA THR A 277 22.71 -23.71 -25.95
C THR A 277 21.71 -22.59 -26.25
N LEU A 278 21.67 -21.57 -25.40
CA LEU A 278 20.83 -20.37 -25.53
C LEU A 278 21.63 -19.06 -25.31
N LYS A 279 22.93 -19.03 -25.64
CA LYS A 279 23.81 -17.90 -25.27
C LYS A 279 23.39 -16.53 -25.84
N LEU A 280 22.72 -16.44 -27.00
CA LEU A 280 22.33 -15.14 -27.57
C LEU A 280 20.94 -14.63 -27.15
N ILE A 281 19.99 -15.54 -26.92
CA ILE A 281 18.64 -15.16 -26.46
C ILE A 281 18.70 -14.83 -24.97
N TRP A 282 19.54 -15.52 -24.18
CA TRP A 282 19.74 -15.22 -22.76
C TRP A 282 20.29 -13.82 -22.49
N ILE A 283 21.13 -13.24 -23.34
CA ILE A 283 21.60 -11.87 -23.11
C ILE A 283 20.47 -10.87 -23.33
N LYS A 284 19.64 -11.04 -24.36
CA LYS A 284 18.49 -10.15 -24.62
C LYS A 284 17.37 -10.33 -23.60
N THR A 285 17.09 -11.57 -23.16
CA THR A 285 16.11 -11.84 -22.10
C THR A 285 16.65 -11.51 -20.72
N ALA A 286 17.96 -11.59 -20.46
CA ALA A 286 18.58 -11.14 -19.21
C ALA A 286 18.61 -9.62 -19.12
N ILE A 287 18.83 -8.89 -20.22
CA ILE A 287 18.69 -7.43 -20.26
C ILE A 287 17.23 -7.04 -20.04
N ALA A 288 16.27 -7.69 -20.72
CA ALA A 288 14.86 -7.44 -20.47
C ALA A 288 14.41 -7.82 -19.05
N ALA A 289 14.91 -8.93 -18.49
CA ALA A 289 14.61 -9.37 -17.14
C ALA A 289 15.25 -8.51 -16.06
N SER A 290 16.46 -7.98 -16.30
CA SER A 290 17.10 -7.02 -15.38
C SER A 290 16.41 -5.66 -15.44
N ILE A 291 15.94 -5.23 -16.61
CA ILE A 291 15.09 -4.04 -16.75
C ILE A 291 13.75 -4.27 -16.04
N THR A 292 13.07 -5.40 -16.20
CA THR A 292 11.81 -5.66 -15.50
C THR A 292 12.02 -5.83 -14.00
N ILE A 293 13.09 -6.47 -13.55
CA ILE A 293 13.45 -6.54 -12.12
C ILE A 293 13.78 -5.14 -11.59
N ALA A 294 14.49 -4.30 -12.34
CA ALA A 294 14.73 -2.91 -11.96
C ALA A 294 13.43 -2.09 -11.92
N PHE A 295 12.50 -2.30 -12.85
CA PHE A 295 11.16 -1.68 -12.83
C PHE A 295 10.28 -2.24 -11.71
N ILE A 296 10.42 -3.51 -11.34
CA ILE A 296 9.70 -4.15 -10.23
C ILE A 296 10.28 -3.66 -8.90
N ILE A 297 11.59 -3.55 -8.77
CA ILE A 297 12.27 -3.00 -7.59
C ILE A 297 11.97 -1.51 -7.49
N SER A 298 12.07 -0.75 -8.58
CA SER A 298 11.67 0.65 -8.65
C SER A 298 10.19 0.83 -8.33
N GLY A 299 9.31 -0.05 -8.82
CA GLY A 299 7.88 -0.02 -8.55
C GLY A 299 7.55 -0.35 -7.10
N ILE A 300 8.22 -1.34 -6.50
CA ILE A 300 8.09 -1.69 -5.07
C ILE A 300 8.65 -0.55 -4.20
N TYR A 301 9.75 0.07 -4.61
CA TYR A 301 10.34 1.21 -3.90
C TYR A 301 9.38 2.40 -3.93
N VAL A 302 8.84 2.75 -5.11
CA VAL A 302 7.84 3.82 -5.31
C VAL A 302 6.56 3.57 -4.49
N PHE A 303 6.15 2.32 -4.29
CA PHE A 303 4.91 1.98 -3.56
C PHE A 303 5.09 1.89 -2.03
N SER A 304 6.33 1.79 -1.52
CA SER A 304 6.58 1.96 -0.09
C SER A 304 6.55 3.46 0.25
N SER A 305 5.96 3.82 1.39
CA SER A 305 5.93 5.19 1.92
C SER A 305 7.37 5.72 2.07
N HIS A 306 7.87 6.41 1.04
CA HIS A 306 9.23 6.97 1.00
C HIS A 306 9.49 7.90 2.18
N ALA A 307 8.45 8.59 2.64
CA ALA A 307 8.50 9.43 3.83
C ALA A 307 8.82 8.63 5.10
N GLU A 308 8.23 7.43 5.27
CA GLU A 308 8.47 6.55 6.42
C GLU A 308 9.89 5.99 6.39
N SER A 309 10.30 5.45 5.23
CA SER A 309 11.66 4.92 5.05
C SER A 309 12.73 6.01 5.23
N SER A 310 12.50 7.23 4.71
CA SER A 310 13.39 8.38 4.90
C SER A 310 13.48 8.79 6.37
N PHE A 311 12.36 8.78 7.10
CA PHE A 311 12.35 9.06 8.53
C PHE A 311 13.14 8.00 9.31
N MET A 312 12.98 6.72 9.01
CA MET A 312 13.72 5.63 9.64
C MET A 312 15.23 5.72 9.37
N ASN A 313 15.62 6.04 8.13
CA ASN A 313 17.01 6.21 7.73
C ASN A 313 17.67 7.42 8.40
N GLN A 314 16.98 8.55 8.52
CA GLN A 314 17.50 9.73 9.22
C GLN A 314 17.67 9.51 10.73
N ASN A 315 16.92 8.57 11.32
CA ASN A 315 16.92 8.30 12.75
C ASN A 315 17.50 6.92 13.10
N SER A 316 18.27 6.28 12.21
CA SER A 316 18.79 4.91 12.41
C SER A 316 19.72 4.77 13.63
N GLY A 317 20.31 5.87 14.12
CA GLY A 317 21.09 5.90 15.36
C GLY A 317 20.25 5.93 16.64
N LEU A 318 18.92 6.01 16.54
CA LEU A 318 18.00 6.01 17.68
C LEU A 318 17.25 4.67 17.77
N ASN A 319 16.94 4.24 18.99
CA ASN A 319 16.11 3.07 19.21
C ASN A 319 14.63 3.43 18.94
N LEU A 320 14.16 3.13 17.73
CA LEU A 320 12.81 3.46 17.25
C LEU A 320 11.79 2.40 17.69
N ILE A 321 10.65 2.85 18.18
CA ILE A 321 9.51 2.03 18.60
C ILE A 321 8.36 2.31 17.62
N SER A 322 7.84 1.25 17.00
CA SER A 322 6.59 1.31 16.21
C SER A 322 5.43 0.80 17.06
N LYS A 323 4.33 1.55 17.12
CA LYS A 323 3.08 1.14 17.78
C LYS A 323 1.91 1.31 16.82
N THR A 324 1.26 0.20 16.48
CA THR A 324 0.05 0.17 15.65
C THR A 324 -1.19 -0.07 16.51
N ASN A 325 -2.23 0.73 16.31
CA ASN A 325 -3.53 0.49 16.94
C ASN A 325 -4.36 -0.51 16.11
N THR A 326 -4.38 -1.76 16.57
CA THR A 326 -5.23 -2.82 16.01
C THR A 326 -6.62 -2.91 16.67
N SER A 327 -6.88 -2.09 17.69
CA SER A 327 -8.18 -2.05 18.38
C SER A 327 -9.20 -1.22 17.61
N SER A 328 -10.48 -1.40 17.92
CA SER A 328 -11.59 -0.57 17.45
C SER A 328 -11.76 0.73 18.26
N VAL A 329 -11.01 0.90 19.35
CA VAL A 329 -11.07 2.06 20.26
C VAL A 329 -9.74 2.84 20.20
N PRO A 330 -9.75 4.18 20.39
CA PRO A 330 -8.51 4.96 20.46
C PRO A 330 -7.64 4.54 21.65
N ILE A 331 -6.32 4.47 21.44
CA ILE A 331 -5.34 4.15 22.48
C ILE A 331 -4.49 5.37 22.83
N VAL A 332 -4.16 5.55 24.11
CA VAL A 332 -3.30 6.64 24.56
C VAL A 332 -1.88 6.13 24.79
N ILE A 333 -0.91 6.77 24.13
CA ILE A 333 0.51 6.50 24.24
C ILE A 333 1.17 7.68 24.95
N SER A 334 1.77 7.43 26.10
CA SER A 334 2.64 8.40 26.78
C SER A 334 4.05 8.32 26.21
N LEU A 335 4.58 9.46 25.77
CA LEU A 335 5.96 9.63 25.31
C LEU A 335 6.88 9.94 26.51
N ASN A 336 8.19 9.86 26.30
CA ASN A 336 9.20 10.08 27.35
C ASN A 336 9.30 11.54 27.86
N ASP A 337 8.62 12.47 27.20
CA ASP A 337 8.61 13.91 27.46
C ASP A 337 7.27 14.37 28.07
N GLU A 338 6.52 13.43 28.63
CA GLU A 338 5.17 13.60 29.19
C GLU A 338 4.09 13.96 28.15
N SER A 339 4.45 14.06 26.87
CA SER A 339 3.49 14.26 25.80
C SER A 339 2.61 13.02 25.63
N LYS A 340 1.33 13.23 25.35
CA LYS A 340 0.35 12.16 25.14
C LYS A 340 -0.11 12.15 23.70
N VAL A 341 -0.14 10.96 23.10
CA VAL A 341 -0.68 10.76 21.74
C VAL A 341 -1.84 9.78 21.81
N THR A 342 -3.02 10.25 21.42
CA THR A 342 -4.21 9.40 21.28
C THR A 342 -4.29 8.92 19.83
N LEU A 343 -3.93 7.67 19.60
CA LEU A 343 -3.87 7.03 18.29
C LEU A 343 -5.23 6.41 17.94
N GLN A 344 -5.80 6.81 16.81
CA GLN A 344 -7.09 6.28 16.34
C GLN A 344 -6.95 4.83 15.83
N PRO A 345 -8.05 4.07 15.70
CA PRO A 345 -8.03 2.74 15.09
C PRO A 345 -7.30 2.73 13.73
N LYS A 346 -6.61 1.62 13.43
CA LYS A 346 -5.84 1.42 12.17
C LYS A 346 -4.68 2.40 11.94
N SER A 347 -4.33 3.21 12.93
CA SER A 347 -3.21 4.16 12.82
C SER A 347 -1.94 3.58 13.43
N ASN A 348 -0.78 3.96 12.91
CA ASN A 348 0.55 3.58 13.38
C ASN A 348 1.38 4.83 13.68
N ILE A 349 2.16 4.76 14.76
CA ILE A 349 3.12 5.80 15.13
C ILE A 349 4.51 5.19 15.35
N ILE A 350 5.53 5.88 14.85
CA ILE A 350 6.93 5.55 15.05
C ILE A 350 7.62 6.69 15.78
N TYR A 351 8.28 6.38 16.89
CA TYR A 351 8.97 7.37 17.71
C TYR A 351 10.19 6.76 18.42
N PRO A 352 11.24 7.55 18.68
CA PRO A 352 12.40 7.06 19.43
C PRO A 352 12.07 6.88 20.91
N LYS A 353 12.65 5.83 21.53
CA LYS A 353 12.52 5.59 22.98
C LYS A 353 13.02 6.77 23.81
N VAL A 354 14.06 7.46 23.34
CA VAL A 354 14.63 8.69 23.92
C VAL A 354 14.77 9.72 22.80
N PHE A 355 14.20 10.92 22.97
CA PHE A 355 14.35 11.98 21.98
C PHE A 355 15.77 12.54 21.93
N ALA A 356 16.15 13.07 20.77
CA ALA A 356 17.42 13.75 20.58
C ALA A 356 17.52 15.01 21.46
N LYS A 357 18.75 15.52 21.64
CA LYS A 357 18.97 16.74 22.44
C LYS A 357 18.35 17.97 21.78
N SER A 358 18.29 18.03 20.45
CA SER A 358 17.82 19.16 19.65
C SER A 358 16.31 19.23 19.49
N ASP A 359 15.66 18.09 19.23
CA ASP A 359 14.32 18.02 18.70
C ASP A 359 13.62 16.70 19.03
N ARG A 360 12.30 16.73 18.98
CA ARG A 360 11.42 15.59 19.23
C ARG A 360 10.72 15.23 17.94
N LYS A 361 11.14 14.16 17.27
CA LYS A 361 10.62 13.76 15.95
C LYS A 361 9.82 12.47 16.07
N VAL A 362 8.62 12.44 15.49
CA VAL A 362 7.77 11.26 15.38
C VAL A 362 7.20 11.15 13.97
N TYR A 363 6.94 9.92 13.53
CA TYR A 363 6.24 9.63 12.28
C TYR A 363 4.85 9.09 12.59
N LEU A 364 3.84 9.58 11.89
CA LEU A 364 2.45 9.14 12.01
C LEU A 364 1.96 8.67 10.65
N ASN A 365 1.46 7.43 10.61
CA ASN A 365 0.66 6.89 9.53
C ASN A 365 -0.77 6.64 10.03
N GLY A 366 -1.73 7.46 9.59
CA GLY A 366 -3.12 7.46 10.04
C GLY A 366 -3.48 8.69 10.85
N ASP A 367 -4.41 8.51 11.79
CA ASP A 367 -5.08 9.59 12.50
C ASP A 367 -4.69 9.59 13.98
N ALA A 368 -4.32 10.76 14.50
CA ALA A 368 -3.97 10.90 15.91
C ALA A 368 -4.25 12.30 16.45
N PHE A 369 -4.61 12.33 17.74
CA PHE A 369 -4.63 13.56 18.53
C PHE A 369 -3.36 13.66 19.38
N PHE A 370 -2.64 14.76 19.26
CA PHE A 370 -1.42 15.04 20.00
C PHE A 370 -1.71 16.07 21.09
N SER A 371 -1.26 15.78 22.30
CA SER A 371 -1.20 16.75 23.40
C SER A 371 0.26 16.87 23.84
N ILE A 372 0.96 17.86 23.29
CA ILE A 372 2.41 18.00 23.43
C ILE A 372 2.76 18.92 24.60
N THR A 373 3.64 18.43 25.48
CA THR A 373 4.17 19.22 26.59
C THR A 373 5.00 20.40 26.08
N LYS A 374 4.78 21.58 26.67
CA LYS A 374 5.39 22.83 26.24
C LYS A 374 6.89 22.85 26.52
N ASN A 375 7.67 22.89 25.44
CA ASN A 375 9.13 23.01 25.49
C ASN A 375 9.63 23.83 24.29
N PRO A 376 9.75 25.17 24.44
CA PRO A 376 10.23 26.04 23.37
C PRO A 376 11.67 25.76 22.93
N LYS A 377 12.50 25.20 23.82
CA LYS A 377 13.91 24.87 23.54
C LYS A 377 14.07 23.61 22.68
N LYS A 378 13.07 22.72 22.69
CA LYS A 378 13.07 21.46 21.94
C LYS A 378 11.75 21.31 21.15
N PRO A 379 11.69 21.81 19.90
CA PRO A 379 10.49 21.69 19.07
C PRO A 379 10.12 20.23 18.83
N PHE A 380 8.82 20.01 18.64
CA PHE A 380 8.23 18.72 18.32
C PHE A 380 7.78 18.71 16.87
N TYR A 381 8.10 17.63 16.16
CA TYR A 381 7.81 17.45 14.74
C TYR A 381 7.02 16.16 14.54
N VAL A 382 5.85 16.26 13.92
CA VAL A 382 5.07 15.12 13.42
C VAL A 382 5.24 15.06 11.92
N TYR A 383 5.84 13.98 11.45
CA TYR A 383 5.96 13.65 10.03
C TYR A 383 4.80 12.74 9.62
N ASN A 384 4.19 13.03 8.48
CA ASN A 384 3.22 12.18 7.78
C ASN A 384 3.68 12.09 6.30
N ASP A 385 3.05 11.23 5.50
CA ASP A 385 3.32 11.08 4.07
C ASP A 385 3.35 12.40 3.29
N LYS A 386 2.51 13.38 3.66
CA LYS A 386 2.36 14.64 2.92
C LYS A 386 2.73 15.90 3.68
N LEU A 387 2.69 15.88 5.02
CA LEU A 387 2.85 17.05 5.86
C LEU A 387 3.90 16.84 6.95
N VAL A 388 4.56 17.93 7.32
CA VAL A 388 5.38 18.04 8.52
C VAL A 388 4.77 19.12 9.41
N VAL A 389 4.43 18.73 10.63
CA VAL A 389 3.80 19.61 11.61
C VAL A 389 4.80 19.93 12.71
N ARG A 390 5.16 21.20 12.84
CA ARG A 390 6.08 21.71 13.88
C ARG A 390 5.32 22.44 14.97
N VAL A 391 5.59 22.05 16.21
CA VAL A 391 4.96 22.64 17.39
C VAL A 391 5.94 22.81 18.55
N LEU A 392 5.61 23.69 19.49
CA LEU A 392 6.40 23.93 20.70
C LEU A 392 5.71 23.44 21.99
N GLY A 393 4.42 23.11 21.93
CA GLY A 393 3.58 22.86 23.11
C GLY A 393 2.12 23.15 22.81
N THR A 394 1.49 22.26 22.07
CA THR A 394 0.17 22.47 21.48
C THR A 394 -0.63 21.18 21.51
N SER A 395 -1.95 21.31 21.52
CA SER A 395 -2.86 20.21 21.30
C SER A 395 -3.48 20.33 19.92
N PHE A 396 -3.36 19.30 19.09
CA PHE A 396 -3.81 19.31 17.70
C PHE A 396 -4.13 17.90 17.20
N PHE A 397 -4.96 17.82 16.19
CA PHE A 397 -5.32 16.59 15.49
C PHE A 397 -4.63 16.56 14.14
N VAL A 398 -4.10 15.40 13.75
CA VAL A 398 -3.55 15.14 12.43
C VAL A 398 -4.32 13.97 11.84
N LYS A 399 -4.80 14.16 10.61
CA LYS A 399 -5.52 13.17 9.82
C LYS A 399 -4.73 12.87 8.55
N GLN A 400 -4.56 11.59 8.25
CA GLN A 400 -3.89 11.17 7.01
C GLN A 400 -4.77 11.46 5.78
N THR A 401 -4.11 11.73 4.65
CA THR A 401 -4.75 11.63 3.34
C THR A 401 -5.21 10.20 3.06
N SER A 402 -6.45 10.04 2.60
CA SER A 402 -6.97 8.81 1.99
C SER A 402 -7.32 9.08 0.52
N ASP A 403 -7.70 8.05 -0.24
CA ASP A 403 -8.10 8.19 -1.65
C ASP A 403 -9.21 9.24 -1.88
N GLU A 404 -10.02 9.53 -0.84
CA GLU A 404 -11.14 10.48 -0.89
C GLU A 404 -10.92 11.76 -0.06
N THR A 405 -9.95 11.80 0.88
CA THR A 405 -9.81 12.91 1.83
C THR A 405 -8.40 13.48 1.86
N ALA A 406 -8.31 14.82 1.80
CA ALA A 406 -7.06 15.57 1.96
C ALA A 406 -6.45 15.36 3.35
N ALA A 407 -5.11 15.45 3.47
CA ALA A 407 -4.48 15.48 4.79
C ALA A 407 -4.94 16.73 5.55
N GLU A 408 -5.30 16.55 6.81
CA GLU A 408 -5.87 17.59 7.65
C GLU A 408 -5.07 17.76 8.94
N VAL A 409 -4.84 19.01 9.32
CA VAL A 409 -4.28 19.36 10.63
C VAL A 409 -5.21 20.36 11.29
N ALA A 410 -5.81 20.01 12.43
CA ALA A 410 -6.74 20.87 13.17
C ALA A 410 -6.17 21.23 14.55
N VAL A 411 -6.15 22.52 14.89
CA VAL A 411 -5.50 23.01 16.12
C VAL A 411 -6.52 23.26 17.21
N ARG A 412 -6.28 22.67 18.39
CA ARG A 412 -7.08 22.89 19.61
C ARG A 412 -6.47 23.97 20.50
N THR A 413 -5.16 23.93 20.72
CA THR A 413 -4.44 24.91 21.56
C THR A 413 -3.07 25.27 20.99
N GLY A 414 -2.59 26.47 21.31
CA GLY A 414 -1.30 26.99 20.90
C GLY A 414 -1.18 27.31 19.40
N LYS A 415 0.04 27.24 18.87
CA LYS A 415 0.36 27.59 17.47
C LYS A 415 1.07 26.43 16.77
N VAL A 416 0.59 26.10 15.58
CA VAL A 416 1.08 24.95 14.81
C VAL A 416 1.55 25.43 13.45
N GLN A 417 2.81 25.15 13.11
CA GLN A 417 3.33 25.42 11.77
C GLN A 417 3.20 24.14 10.94
N VAL A 418 2.54 24.24 9.78
CA VAL A 418 2.35 23.13 8.85
C VAL A 418 3.14 23.39 7.58
N ASN A 419 3.98 22.43 7.24
CA ASN A 419 4.82 22.41 6.05
C ASN A 419 4.47 21.18 5.21
N GLU A 420 4.72 21.25 3.91
CA GLU A 420 4.71 20.06 3.06
C GLU A 420 5.93 19.17 3.35
N ASN A 421 5.72 17.85 3.30
CA ASN A 421 6.78 16.87 3.45
C ASN A 421 7.44 16.55 2.10
N THR A 422 8.57 17.19 1.84
CA THR A 422 9.36 16.97 0.61
C THR A 422 10.15 15.65 0.62
N CYS A 423 10.20 14.92 1.75
CA CYS A 423 10.89 13.63 1.83
C CYS A 423 10.11 12.48 1.16
N ASN A 424 8.92 12.75 0.62
CA ASN A 424 8.16 11.80 -0.18
C ASN A 424 8.55 11.86 -1.68
N ASP A 425 9.23 12.93 -2.12
CA ASP A 425 9.61 13.10 -3.52
C ASP A 425 10.96 12.45 -3.81
N ILE A 426 10.93 11.42 -4.65
CA ILE A 426 12.10 10.62 -5.08
C ILE A 426 13.11 11.49 -5.85
N ILE A 427 12.63 12.56 -6.49
CA ILE A 427 13.41 13.50 -7.29
C ILE A 427 12.94 14.91 -6.93
N THR A 428 13.65 15.60 -6.06
CA THR A 428 13.37 17.01 -5.77
C THR A 428 13.86 17.84 -6.97
N LEU A 429 12.97 18.11 -7.91
CA LEU A 429 13.29 18.94 -9.06
C LEU A 429 13.60 20.38 -8.60
N PRO A 430 14.68 21.01 -9.08
CA PRO A 430 14.92 22.42 -8.81
C PRO A 430 13.72 23.22 -9.37
N GLY A 431 12.97 23.87 -8.49
CA GLY A 431 11.76 24.63 -8.87
C GLY A 431 10.43 23.89 -8.69
N ALA A 432 10.40 22.71 -8.06
CA ALA A 432 9.14 22.09 -7.64
C ALA A 432 8.31 23.06 -6.78
N GLN A 433 7.02 23.21 -7.10
CA GLN A 433 6.12 24.08 -6.33
C GLN A 433 5.87 23.44 -4.95
N ILE A 434 6.63 23.89 -3.96
CA ILE A 434 6.44 23.51 -2.56
C ILE A 434 5.35 24.40 -1.96
N ALA A 435 4.43 23.80 -1.23
CA ALA A 435 3.41 24.54 -0.50
C ALA A 435 4.09 25.52 0.47
N LYS A 436 3.65 26.79 0.42
CA LYS A 436 4.11 27.79 1.39
C LYS A 436 3.76 27.33 2.81
N PRO A 437 4.69 27.42 3.78
CA PRO A 437 4.40 27.07 5.16
C PRO A 437 3.24 27.91 5.69
N VAL A 438 2.35 27.27 6.44
CA VAL A 438 1.16 27.91 7.01
C VAL A 438 1.23 27.83 8.53
N LEU A 439 0.87 28.93 9.21
CA LEU A 439 0.71 28.96 10.66
C LEU A 439 -0.78 28.86 11.00
N LEU A 440 -1.13 27.88 11.81
CA LEU A 440 -2.48 27.65 12.32
C LEU A 440 -2.57 28.02 13.80
N THR A 441 -3.65 28.69 14.17
CA THR A 441 -4.01 29.03 15.56
C THR A 441 -5.24 28.20 16.00
N PRO A 442 -5.66 28.27 17.28
CA PRO A 442 -6.79 27.47 17.76
C PRO A 442 -8.05 27.66 16.92
N ASN A 443 -8.84 26.59 16.79
CA ASN A 443 -10.05 26.52 15.97
C ASN A 443 -9.83 26.68 14.45
N GLN A 444 -8.57 26.68 13.98
CA GLN A 444 -8.25 26.61 12.56
C GLN A 444 -7.83 25.20 12.16
N LYS A 445 -8.05 24.88 10.89
CA LYS A 445 -7.55 23.67 10.24
C LYS A 445 -6.86 23.99 8.91
N GLY A 446 -5.82 23.23 8.60
CA GLY A 446 -5.15 23.22 7.31
C GLY A 446 -5.52 21.96 6.54
N LEU A 447 -5.93 22.11 5.29
CA LEU A 447 -6.22 21.03 4.36
C LEU A 447 -5.16 21.03 3.26
N PHE A 448 -4.44 19.93 3.11
CA PHE A 448 -3.41 19.77 2.10
C PHE A 448 -3.94 19.03 0.88
N ALA A 449 -3.94 19.71 -0.28
CA ALA A 449 -4.31 19.13 -1.56
C ALA A 449 -3.45 19.75 -2.67
N ALA A 450 -2.91 18.92 -3.56
CA ALA A 450 -2.17 19.33 -4.76
C ALA A 450 -1.09 20.41 -4.48
N HIS A 451 -0.16 20.14 -3.55
CA HIS A 451 0.94 21.04 -3.18
C HIS A 451 0.49 22.43 -2.66
N LYS A 452 -0.74 22.53 -2.14
CA LYS A 452 -1.26 23.73 -1.50
C LYS A 452 -1.91 23.38 -0.17
N ILE A 453 -1.63 24.20 0.85
CA ILE A 453 -2.28 24.12 2.15
C ILE A 453 -3.37 25.19 2.19
N LYS A 454 -4.64 24.77 2.11
CA LYS A 454 -5.79 25.66 2.28
C LYS A 454 -6.17 25.74 3.75
N THR A 455 -6.23 26.94 4.31
CA THR A 455 -6.68 27.17 5.68
C THR A 455 -8.18 27.41 5.74
N THR A 456 -8.84 26.80 6.72
CA THR A 456 -10.24 27.07 7.05
C THR A 456 -10.48 26.94 8.56
N LEU A 457 -11.69 27.17 9.02
CA LEU A 457 -12.10 26.92 10.42
C LEU A 457 -12.53 25.47 10.63
N VAL A 458 -12.42 25.00 11.88
CA VAL A 458 -12.96 23.70 12.28
C VAL A 458 -14.50 23.71 12.26
N GLU A 459 -15.11 22.53 12.11
CA GLU A 459 -16.56 22.38 12.04
C GLU A 459 -17.27 22.70 13.36
N LYS A 460 -16.60 22.50 14.50
CA LYS A 460 -17.12 22.78 15.83
C LYS A 460 -16.09 23.54 16.67
N PRO A 461 -16.00 24.87 16.53
CA PRO A 461 -15.10 25.68 17.34
C PRO A 461 -15.44 25.60 18.82
N ILE A 462 -14.41 25.55 19.67
CA ILE A 462 -14.56 25.57 21.13
C ILE A 462 -14.00 26.88 21.72
N PRO A 463 -14.57 27.42 22.80
CA PRO A 463 -13.99 28.57 23.48
C PRO A 463 -12.57 28.26 23.98
N LEU A 464 -11.67 29.23 23.89
CA LEU A 464 -10.27 29.09 24.30
C LEU A 464 -10.15 28.69 25.78
N ALA A 465 -10.96 29.29 26.66
CA ALA A 465 -10.98 28.93 28.08
C ALA A 465 -11.28 27.44 28.30
N VAL A 466 -12.23 26.87 27.55
CA VAL A 466 -12.53 25.42 27.57
C VAL A 466 -11.37 24.61 26.96
N ALA A 467 -10.73 25.12 25.92
CA ALA A 467 -9.59 24.45 25.30
C ALA A 467 -8.36 24.36 26.22
N TYR A 468 -8.12 25.38 27.05
CA TYR A 468 -7.02 25.46 28.02
C TYR A 468 -7.39 24.99 29.44
N ASN A 469 -8.64 24.57 29.67
CA ASN A 469 -9.19 24.24 31.00
C ASN A 469 -9.07 25.39 32.02
N GLU A 470 -9.31 26.61 31.56
CA GLU A 470 -9.30 27.83 32.37
C GLU A 470 -10.73 28.30 32.68
N PRO A 471 -10.98 28.90 33.86
CA PRO A 471 -12.28 29.49 34.17
C PRO A 471 -12.55 30.70 33.26
N SER A 472 -13.76 30.78 32.72
CA SER A 472 -14.23 31.90 31.91
C SER A 472 -15.31 32.67 32.64
N ASN A 473 -15.12 33.98 32.78
CA ASN A 473 -16.15 34.91 33.27
C ASN A 473 -16.94 35.57 32.12
N ILE A 474 -16.77 35.10 30.89
CA ILE A 474 -17.49 35.63 29.73
C ILE A 474 -18.94 35.18 29.82
N SER A 475 -19.85 36.14 29.97
CA SER A 475 -21.28 35.91 29.84
C SER A 475 -21.68 36.08 28.38
N TYR A 476 -22.48 35.13 27.86
CA TYR A 476 -23.09 35.24 26.53
C TYR A 476 -24.59 35.61 26.62
N ASN A 477 -24.97 36.28 27.71
CA ASN A 477 -26.28 36.87 27.89
C ASN A 477 -26.18 38.37 27.60
N PHE A 478 -26.61 38.75 26.39
CA PHE A 478 -26.49 40.10 25.88
C PHE A 478 -27.78 40.88 26.14
N LYS A 479 -27.66 42.11 26.63
CA LYS A 479 -28.79 43.01 26.91
C LYS A 479 -28.54 44.35 26.24
N GLU A 480 -29.18 44.56 25.10
CA GLU A 480 -29.04 45.78 24.28
C GLU A 480 -27.57 46.10 23.92
N GLU A 481 -26.76 45.06 23.74
CA GLU A 481 -25.33 45.23 23.49
C GLU A 481 -25.06 45.40 21.99
N ARG A 482 -24.14 46.31 21.64
CA ARG A 482 -23.77 46.57 20.24
C ARG A 482 -23.07 45.37 19.63
N LEU A 483 -23.38 45.06 18.37
CA LEU A 483 -22.77 43.96 17.63
C LEU A 483 -21.24 44.07 17.56
N ARG A 484 -20.69 45.29 17.54
CA ARG A 484 -19.23 45.52 17.67
C ARG A 484 -18.62 44.85 18.90
N GLU A 485 -19.22 45.05 20.08
CA GLU A 485 -18.69 44.49 21.33
C GLU A 485 -19.02 43.00 21.45
N ILE A 486 -20.18 42.55 20.96
CA ILE A 486 -20.51 41.13 20.89
C ILE A 486 -19.52 40.37 20.00
N PHE A 487 -19.25 40.84 18.78
CA PHE A 487 -18.30 40.22 17.86
C PHE A 487 -16.88 40.24 18.42
N LYS A 488 -16.48 41.30 19.12
CA LYS A 488 -15.20 41.37 19.82
C LYS A 488 -15.12 40.37 20.99
N THR A 489 -16.20 40.21 21.75
CA THR A 489 -16.30 39.23 22.84
C THR A 489 -16.23 37.80 22.30
N LEU A 490 -17.01 37.47 21.27
CA LEU A 490 -16.97 36.17 20.60
C LEU A 490 -15.61 35.92 19.95
N SER A 491 -15.03 36.92 19.31
CA SER A 491 -13.72 36.83 18.68
C SER A 491 -12.63 36.52 19.70
N LYS A 492 -12.65 37.19 20.85
CA LYS A 492 -11.73 36.93 21.98
C LYS A 492 -11.97 35.56 22.60
N ALA A 493 -13.23 35.15 22.77
CA ALA A 493 -13.59 33.88 23.39
C ALA A 493 -13.15 32.68 22.55
N TYR A 494 -13.28 32.74 21.22
CA TYR A 494 -12.97 31.63 20.32
C TYR A 494 -11.61 31.78 19.60
N GLY A 495 -10.97 32.95 19.67
CA GLY A 495 -9.73 33.22 18.93
C GLY A 495 -9.92 33.29 17.41
N ILE A 496 -11.15 33.56 16.94
CA ILE A 496 -11.51 33.64 15.53
C ILE A 496 -11.86 35.09 15.22
N GLU A 497 -11.31 35.63 14.14
CA GLU A 497 -11.62 37.00 13.72
C GLU A 497 -13.00 37.06 13.07
N ILE A 498 -13.86 37.97 13.54
CA ILE A 498 -15.20 38.19 13.01
C ILE A 498 -15.23 39.59 12.39
N LYS A 499 -15.46 39.66 11.08
CA LYS A 499 -15.54 40.89 10.27
C LYS A 499 -16.95 41.11 9.79
N SER A 500 -17.28 42.36 9.52
CA SER A 500 -18.52 42.75 8.84
C SER A 500 -18.17 43.47 7.53
N ASP A 501 -18.96 43.25 6.49
CA ASP A 501 -18.84 43.94 5.21
C ASP A 501 -19.38 45.39 5.24
N ASN A 502 -20.31 45.68 6.14
CA ASN A 502 -20.94 46.97 6.32
C ASN A 502 -20.76 47.46 7.77
N GLU A 503 -20.08 48.59 7.92
CA GLU A 503 -19.82 49.19 9.24
C GLU A 503 -21.10 49.57 10.00
N GLN A 504 -22.21 49.83 9.31
CA GLN A 504 -23.49 50.18 9.94
C GLN A 504 -24.05 49.02 10.78
N ILE A 505 -23.75 47.77 10.42
CA ILE A 505 -24.19 46.58 11.17
C ILE A 505 -23.57 46.57 12.57
N LEU A 506 -22.36 47.10 12.72
CA LEU A 506 -21.63 47.07 13.97
C LEU A 506 -22.30 47.89 15.08
N ASP A 507 -23.16 48.84 14.72
CA ASP A 507 -23.86 49.72 15.66
C ASP A 507 -25.25 49.18 16.06
N TYR A 508 -25.75 48.13 15.41
CA TYR A 508 -26.98 47.46 15.81
C TYR A 508 -26.83 46.80 17.19
N THR A 509 -27.93 46.74 17.93
CA THR A 509 -27.97 46.12 19.26
C THR A 509 -28.64 44.76 19.21
N PHE A 510 -28.22 43.87 20.10
CA PHE A 510 -28.80 42.55 20.27
C PHE A 510 -29.13 42.28 21.74
N THR A 511 -30.29 41.66 21.95
CA THR A 511 -30.76 41.21 23.26
C THR A 511 -31.12 39.74 23.17
N GLY A 512 -30.45 38.90 23.95
CA GLY A 512 -30.69 37.46 23.98
C GLY A 512 -29.60 36.67 24.71
N ASP A 513 -29.97 35.49 25.20
CA ASP A 513 -29.04 34.54 25.84
C ASP A 513 -28.65 33.43 24.87
N VAL A 514 -27.34 33.32 24.60
CA VAL A 514 -26.75 32.32 23.70
C VAL A 514 -25.69 31.46 24.39
N THR A 515 -25.71 31.36 25.72
CA THR A 515 -24.68 30.70 26.55
C THR A 515 -24.43 29.23 26.19
N ASN A 516 -25.47 28.44 25.94
CA ASN A 516 -25.34 26.99 25.71
C ASN A 516 -25.26 26.59 24.23
N LYS A 517 -24.79 27.49 23.35
CA LYS A 517 -24.76 27.28 21.90
C LYS A 517 -23.32 27.33 21.37
N GLY A 518 -23.05 26.57 20.31
CA GLY A 518 -21.75 26.66 19.61
C GLY A 518 -21.62 27.98 18.84
N LEU A 519 -20.39 28.41 18.52
CA LEU A 519 -20.14 29.70 17.86
C LEU A 519 -21.03 29.93 16.62
N TYR A 520 -21.15 28.91 15.77
CA TYR A 520 -21.94 29.00 14.54
C TYR A 520 -23.45 29.14 14.80
N ASP A 521 -23.95 28.57 15.89
CA ASP A 521 -25.35 28.71 16.32
C ASP A 521 -25.59 30.06 17.00
N GLN A 522 -24.60 30.56 17.76
CA GLN A 522 -24.65 31.90 18.32
C GLN A 522 -24.72 32.94 17.20
N LEU A 523 -23.85 32.81 16.20
CA LEU A 523 -23.81 33.71 15.04
C LEU A 523 -25.06 33.60 14.18
N SER A 524 -25.63 32.40 13.99
CA SER A 524 -26.86 32.25 13.20
C SER A 524 -28.06 32.97 13.85
N LEU A 525 -28.16 32.95 15.18
CA LEU A 525 -29.19 33.67 15.94
C LEU A 525 -28.98 35.19 15.90
N ILE A 526 -27.75 35.63 16.17
CA ILE A 526 -27.42 37.06 16.18
C ILE A 526 -27.64 37.64 14.77
N CYS A 527 -27.08 37.02 13.73
CA CYS A 527 -27.27 37.46 12.36
C CYS A 527 -28.74 37.36 11.92
N GLY A 528 -29.45 36.30 12.32
CA GLY A 528 -30.86 36.14 12.00
C GLY A 528 -31.75 37.27 12.54
N SER A 529 -31.42 37.81 13.71
CA SER A 529 -32.18 38.93 14.31
C SER A 529 -32.07 40.24 13.53
N ILE A 530 -31.01 40.41 12.73
CA ILE A 530 -30.75 41.61 11.92
C ILE A 530 -30.93 41.37 10.42
N SER A 531 -31.61 40.29 10.02
CA SER A 531 -31.73 39.85 8.61
C SER A 531 -30.38 39.67 7.89
N GLY A 532 -29.34 39.33 8.66
CA GLY A 532 -27.99 39.05 8.18
C GLY A 532 -27.70 37.57 7.99
N LYS A 533 -26.56 37.29 7.36
CA LYS A 533 -25.96 35.97 7.20
C LYS A 533 -24.47 36.06 7.51
N TYR A 534 -23.89 34.95 7.96
CA TYR A 534 -22.43 34.83 8.04
C TYR A 534 -21.91 33.81 7.02
N SER A 535 -20.67 33.99 6.62
CA SER A 535 -19.91 33.08 5.76
C SER A 535 -18.49 32.89 6.32
N ILE A 536 -17.90 31.73 6.08
CA ILE A 536 -16.52 31.45 6.50
C ILE A 536 -15.60 31.81 5.33
N SER A 537 -14.72 32.78 5.55
CA SER A 537 -13.73 33.22 4.57
C SER A 537 -12.33 32.90 5.09
N GLY A 538 -11.83 31.72 4.70
CA GLY A 538 -10.56 31.19 5.19
C GLY A 538 -10.60 31.00 6.72
N THR A 539 -9.80 31.78 7.44
CA THR A 539 -9.67 31.71 8.90
C THR A 539 -10.52 32.74 9.66
N SER A 540 -11.32 33.53 8.95
CA SER A 540 -12.15 34.58 9.53
C SER A 540 -13.61 34.37 9.15
N ILE A 541 -14.52 34.91 9.96
CA ILE A 541 -15.95 34.89 9.71
C ILE A 541 -16.35 36.26 9.16
N LEU A 542 -17.11 36.27 8.06
CA LEU A 542 -17.62 37.49 7.45
C LEU A 542 -19.14 37.54 7.60
N VAL A 543 -19.64 38.61 8.21
CA VAL A 543 -21.07 38.88 8.42
C VAL A 543 -21.55 39.91 7.39
N SER A 544 -22.64 39.59 6.70
CA SER A 544 -23.26 40.38 5.63
C SER A 544 -24.78 40.49 5.79
N ILE A 545 -25.38 41.62 5.44
CA ILE A 545 -26.84 41.73 5.36
C ILE A 545 -27.36 41.03 4.09
N LYS A 546 -28.53 40.40 4.19
CA LYS A 546 -29.25 39.88 3.03
C LYS A 546 -29.93 41.07 2.34
N ASN A 547 -29.46 41.45 1.15
CA ASN A 547 -30.18 42.36 0.26
C ASN A 547 -31.58 41.84 -0.07
#